data_AF-A0A923HKT3-F1
#
_entry.id   AF-A0A923HKT3-F1
#
_cell.length_a   1.000
_cell.length_b   1.000
_cell.length_c   1.000
_cell.angle_alpha   90.00
_cell.angle_beta   90.00
_cell.angle_gamma   90.00
#
_symmetry.space_group_name_H-M   'P 1'
#
loop_
_entity.id
_entity.type
_entity.pdbx_description
1 polymer ?
#
loop_
_entity_poly.entity_id
_entity_poly.type
_entity_poly.pdbx_seq_one_letter_code
_entity_poly.pdbx_strand_id
1 'polypeptide(L)'
;MKQSGFTLIEVMITVAIIGILAAIALPSYSRYVARSKVADAIGNLSNAKSGMEQFFQDNGTYLSGANCGAGTPASTDGFDFGCTATATTYSVTMTGSGSVSAYKYSIDNFGTKATLASPFGTSTTCWLISSTNC
;
A
#
# COMPACT_ATOMS: atom_id res chain seq x y z
N MET A 1 15.50 55.51 -0.39
CA MET A 1 14.57 54.39 -0.69
C MET A 1 13.91 53.98 0.60
N LYS A 2 12.57 54.00 0.68
CA LYS A 2 11.83 53.73 1.91
C LYS A 2 11.54 52.22 1.96
N GLN A 3 12.22 51.50 2.84
CA GLN A 3 12.06 50.06 3.00
C GLN A 3 10.75 49.81 3.76
N SER A 4 9.70 49.39 3.04
CA SER A 4 8.46 48.91 3.64
C SER A 4 8.72 47.53 4.23
N GLY A 5 8.93 47.45 5.53
CA GLY A 5 9.01 46.19 6.28
C GLY A 5 7.64 45.69 6.66
N PHE A 6 7.47 44.36 6.69
CA PHE A 6 6.32 43.70 7.29
C PHE A 6 6.23 44.03 8.78
N THR A 7 5.02 44.21 9.31
CA THR A 7 4.83 44.40 10.74
C THR A 7 4.93 43.07 11.49
N LEU A 8 5.44 43.09 12.72
CA LEU A 8 5.50 41.88 13.57
C LEU A 8 4.13 41.22 13.75
N ILE A 9 3.07 42.03 13.85
CA ILE A 9 1.70 41.53 13.99
C ILE A 9 1.21 40.82 12.73
N GLU A 10 1.59 41.31 11.55
CA GLU A 10 1.24 40.70 10.27
C GLU A 10 1.95 39.36 10.09
N VAL A 11 3.21 39.26 10.50
CA VAL A 11 3.94 37.98 10.52
C VAL A 11 3.30 37.00 11.52
N MET A 12 2.92 37.45 12.71
CA MET A 12 2.27 36.59 13.71
C MET A 12 0.92 36.03 13.24
N ILE A 13 0.07 36.86 12.62
CA ILE A 13 -1.22 36.41 12.08
C ILE A 13 -0.99 35.44 10.92
N THR A 14 -0.02 35.71 10.05
CA THR A 14 0.30 34.83 8.92
C THR A 14 0.76 33.46 9.40
N VAL A 15 1.65 33.39 10.40
CA VAL A 15 2.10 32.13 10.98
C VAL A 15 0.95 31.38 11.65
N ALA A 16 0.05 32.09 12.34
CA ALA A 16 -1.14 31.46 12.94
C ALA A 16 -2.05 30.81 11.90
N ILE A 17 -2.32 31.49 10.77
CA ILE A 17 -3.14 30.96 9.68
C ILE A 17 -2.45 29.75 9.03
N ILE A 18 -1.14 29.83 8.74
CA ILE A 18 -0.38 28.70 8.17
C ILE A 18 -0.40 27.50 9.11
N GLY A 19 -0.30 27.71 10.43
CA GLY A 19 -0.39 26.65 11.43
C GLY A 19 -1.72 25.89 11.37
N ILE A 20 -2.85 26.60 11.27
CA ILE A 20 -4.18 25.99 11.14
C ILE A 20 -4.29 25.19 9.84
N LEU A 21 -3.84 25.76 8.72
CA LEU A 21 -3.88 25.09 7.42
C LEU A 21 -3.00 23.84 7.41
N ALA A 22 -1.80 23.90 7.98
CA ALA A 22 -0.87 22.78 8.05
C ALA A 22 -1.44 21.61 8.85
N ALA A 23 -2.16 21.88 9.96
CA ALA A 23 -2.76 20.84 10.79
C ALA A 23 -3.80 19.98 10.04
N ILE A 24 -4.48 20.54 9.05
CA ILE A 24 -5.46 19.82 8.21
C ILE A 24 -4.79 19.26 6.95
N ALA A 25 -3.92 20.03 6.32
CA ALA A 25 -3.31 19.69 5.04
C ALA A 25 -2.32 18.52 5.16
N LEU A 26 -1.47 18.49 6.19
CA LEU A 26 -0.47 17.43 6.37
C LEU A 26 -1.05 16.02 6.51
N PRO A 27 -2.04 15.76 7.40
CA PRO A 27 -2.63 14.43 7.50
C PRO A 27 -3.44 14.04 6.25
N SER A 28 -4.01 15.01 5.54
CA SER A 28 -4.71 14.76 4.28
C SER A 28 -3.74 14.35 3.17
N TYR A 29 -2.63 15.08 3.03
CA TYR A 29 -1.61 14.81 2.03
C TYR A 29 -0.92 13.45 2.25
N SER A 30 -0.60 13.09 3.50
CA SER A 30 0.02 11.80 3.80
C SER A 30 -0.89 10.62 3.44
N ARG A 31 -2.21 10.74 3.68
CA ARG A 31 -3.20 9.74 3.26
C ARG A 31 -3.32 9.64 1.74
N TYR A 32 -3.25 10.76 1.04
CA TYR A 32 -3.28 10.77 -0.43
C TYR A 32 -2.07 10.04 -1.02
N VAL A 33 -0.86 10.36 -0.56
CA VAL A 33 0.37 9.68 -1.00
C VAL A 33 0.33 8.18 -0.65
N ALA A 34 -0.12 7.83 0.57
CA ALA A 34 -0.27 6.44 0.97
C ALA A 34 -1.21 5.66 0.04
N ARG A 35 -2.36 6.25 -0.36
CA ARG A 35 -3.29 5.61 -1.30
C ARG A 35 -2.69 5.38 -2.67
N SER A 36 -1.91 6.32 -3.19
CA SER A 36 -1.20 6.15 -4.46
C SER A 36 -0.26 4.95 -4.40
N LYS A 37 0.56 4.87 -3.34
CA LYS A 37 1.50 3.77 -3.13
C LYS A 37 0.80 2.42 -2.98
N VAL A 38 -0.33 2.39 -2.26
CA VAL A 38 -1.16 1.18 -2.12
C VAL A 38 -1.67 0.71 -3.48
N ALA A 39 -2.11 1.62 -4.36
CA ALA A 39 -2.59 1.26 -5.69
C ALA A 39 -1.50 0.62 -6.55
N ASP A 40 -0.29 1.18 -6.56
CA ASP A 40 0.85 0.62 -7.28
C ASP A 40 1.22 -0.78 -6.73
N ALA A 41 1.23 -0.91 -5.42
CA ALA A 41 1.61 -2.15 -4.75
C ALA A 41 0.54 -3.26 -4.91
N ILE A 42 -0.74 -2.89 -5.00
CA ILE A 42 -1.84 -3.77 -5.43
C ILE A 42 -1.63 -4.27 -6.88
N GLY A 43 -1.14 -3.40 -7.78
CA GLY A 43 -0.75 -3.78 -9.14
C GLY A 43 0.33 -4.87 -9.13
N ASN A 44 1.36 -4.70 -8.30
CA ASN A 44 2.41 -5.71 -8.11
C ASN A 44 1.86 -7.02 -7.55
N LEU A 45 0.90 -6.98 -6.63
CA LEU A 45 0.23 -8.18 -6.11
C LEU A 45 -0.53 -8.94 -7.21
N SER A 46 -1.19 -8.21 -8.12
CA SER A 46 -1.90 -8.79 -9.26
C SER A 46 -0.94 -9.41 -10.28
N ASN A 47 0.20 -8.75 -10.52
CA ASN A 47 1.27 -9.30 -11.36
C ASN A 47 1.86 -10.58 -10.76
N ALA A 48 2.06 -10.62 -9.43
CA ALA A 48 2.52 -11.82 -8.73
C ALA A 48 1.54 -12.99 -8.91
N LYS A 49 0.23 -12.73 -8.83
CA LYS A 49 -0.82 -13.72 -9.09
C LYS A 49 -0.67 -14.33 -10.49
N SER A 50 -0.57 -13.47 -11.51
CA SER A 50 -0.40 -13.90 -12.91
C SER A 50 0.88 -14.71 -13.11
N GLY A 51 1.99 -14.31 -12.47
CA GLY A 51 3.24 -15.04 -12.52
C GLY A 51 3.14 -16.43 -11.89
N MET A 52 2.43 -16.54 -10.76
CA MET A 52 2.19 -17.83 -10.10
C MET A 52 1.33 -18.76 -10.97
N GLU A 53 0.28 -18.22 -11.59
CA GLU A 53 -0.57 -18.98 -12.52
C GLU A 53 0.25 -19.48 -13.73
N GLN A 54 1.10 -18.64 -14.30
CA GLN A 54 2.00 -19.04 -15.40
C GLN A 54 2.97 -20.15 -14.95
N PHE A 55 3.61 -19.99 -13.79
CA PHE A 55 4.55 -20.98 -13.28
C PHE A 55 3.90 -22.35 -13.06
N PHE A 56 2.65 -22.38 -12.59
CA PHE A 56 1.89 -23.61 -12.44
C PHE A 56 1.59 -24.29 -13.78
N GLN A 57 1.32 -23.52 -14.84
CA GLN A 57 1.11 -24.09 -16.17
C GLN A 57 2.40 -24.72 -16.72
N ASP A 58 3.55 -24.14 -16.42
CA ASP A 58 4.84 -24.64 -16.90
C ASP A 58 5.35 -25.85 -16.08
N ASN A 59 5.10 -25.89 -14.76
CA ASN A 59 5.73 -26.86 -13.86
C ASN A 59 4.74 -27.83 -13.17
N GLY A 60 3.43 -27.58 -13.27
CA GLY A 60 2.39 -28.35 -12.57
C GLY A 60 2.38 -28.19 -11.04
N THR A 61 3.11 -27.21 -10.51
CA THR A 61 3.21 -26.92 -9.07
C THR A 61 3.46 -25.43 -8.85
N TYR A 62 3.02 -24.88 -7.71
CA TYR A 62 3.35 -23.51 -7.31
C TYR A 62 4.67 -23.39 -6.54
N LEU A 63 5.35 -24.51 -6.28
CA LEU A 63 6.62 -24.53 -5.55
C LEU A 63 7.82 -24.55 -6.50
N SER A 64 8.81 -23.71 -6.20
CA SER A 64 10.19 -23.90 -6.64
C SER A 64 11.04 -24.16 -5.38
N GLY A 65 11.24 -25.44 -5.07
CA GLY A 65 11.83 -25.87 -3.80
C GLY A 65 10.94 -25.53 -2.60
N ALA A 66 11.46 -24.75 -1.65
CA ALA A 66 10.71 -24.29 -0.46
C ALA A 66 10.04 -22.91 -0.66
N ASN A 67 10.18 -22.31 -1.84
CA ASN A 67 9.70 -20.96 -2.14
C ASN A 67 8.57 -20.99 -3.18
N CYS A 68 7.89 -19.85 -3.32
CA CYS A 68 6.95 -19.66 -4.41
C CYS A 68 7.66 -19.67 -5.76
N GLY A 69 7.06 -20.40 -6.71
CA GLY A 69 7.66 -20.70 -8.00
C GLY A 69 7.98 -19.49 -8.86
N ALA A 70 7.08 -18.51 -8.88
CA ALA A 70 7.27 -17.25 -9.60
C ALA A 70 8.12 -16.22 -8.82
N GLY A 71 8.58 -16.57 -7.62
CA GLY A 71 9.23 -15.64 -6.70
C GLY A 71 8.27 -14.63 -6.07
N THR A 72 8.81 -13.79 -5.19
CA THR A 72 8.10 -12.65 -4.60
C THR A 72 8.46 -11.36 -5.32
N PRO A 73 7.52 -10.43 -5.55
CA PRO A 73 7.84 -9.10 -6.04
C PRO A 73 8.89 -8.42 -5.15
N ALA A 74 9.72 -7.56 -5.74
CA ALA A 74 10.66 -6.76 -4.98
C ALA A 74 9.93 -5.73 -4.11
N SER A 75 10.45 -5.49 -2.90
CA SER A 75 9.92 -4.46 -2.01
C SER A 75 10.02 -3.09 -2.66
N THR A 76 8.88 -2.39 -2.75
CA THR A 76 8.76 -1.11 -3.46
C THR A 76 7.90 -0.14 -2.65
N ASP A 77 8.29 1.14 -2.59
CA ASP A 77 7.51 2.23 -1.98
C ASP A 77 7.15 2.09 -0.49
N GLY A 78 7.82 1.20 0.23
CA GLY A 78 7.52 0.86 1.63
C GLY A 78 6.55 -0.32 1.75
N PHE A 79 6.42 -1.15 0.74
CA PHE A 79 5.71 -2.42 0.80
C PHE A 79 6.67 -3.58 0.62
N ASP A 80 6.60 -4.53 1.55
CA ASP A 80 7.30 -5.81 1.50
C ASP A 80 6.33 -6.91 1.07
N PHE A 81 6.76 -7.74 0.13
CA PHE A 81 5.96 -8.85 -0.38
C PHE A 81 6.47 -10.17 0.18
N GLY A 82 5.54 -10.95 0.73
CA GLY A 82 5.79 -12.32 1.17
C GLY A 82 4.91 -13.28 0.38
N CYS A 83 5.39 -14.50 0.16
CA CYS A 83 4.58 -15.52 -0.49
C CYS A 83 4.74 -16.85 0.24
N THR A 84 3.60 -17.51 0.46
CA THR A 84 3.51 -18.84 1.03
C THR A 84 2.81 -19.73 0.02
N ALA A 85 3.49 -20.77 -0.46
CA ALA A 85 2.94 -21.71 -1.44
C ALA A 85 3.01 -23.15 -0.94
N THR A 86 2.09 -23.96 -1.45
CA THR A 86 2.11 -25.42 -1.44
C THR A 86 2.15 -25.90 -2.90
N ALA A 87 2.14 -27.21 -3.15
CA ALA A 87 2.10 -27.71 -4.52
C ALA A 87 0.87 -27.20 -5.32
N THR A 88 -0.26 -26.96 -4.67
CA THR A 88 -1.55 -26.68 -5.32
C THR A 88 -2.20 -25.36 -4.91
N THR A 89 -1.70 -24.69 -3.87
CA THR A 89 -2.24 -23.42 -3.39
C THR A 89 -1.13 -22.42 -3.11
N TYR A 90 -1.45 -21.14 -3.14
CA TYR A 90 -0.54 -20.10 -2.70
C TYR A 90 -1.29 -18.92 -2.11
N SER A 91 -0.59 -18.14 -1.31
CA SER A 91 -1.02 -16.84 -0.83
C SER A 91 0.13 -15.86 -0.96
N VAL A 92 -0.07 -14.82 -1.75
CA VAL A 92 0.84 -13.67 -1.81
C VAL A 92 0.30 -12.61 -0.87
N THR A 93 1.17 -12.12 0.00
CA THR A 93 0.88 -11.08 0.99
C THR A 93 1.74 -9.87 0.71
N MET A 94 1.19 -8.70 0.99
CA MET A 94 1.90 -7.43 0.95
C MET A 94 1.70 -6.75 2.29
N THR A 95 2.82 -6.32 2.89
CA THR A 95 2.85 -5.68 4.20
C THR A 95 3.51 -4.32 4.06
N GLY A 96 2.80 -3.25 4.42
CA GLY A 96 3.36 -1.91 4.43
C GLY A 96 4.33 -1.69 5.59
N SER A 97 5.27 -0.78 5.41
CA SER A 97 6.24 -0.31 6.38
C SER A 97 6.30 1.22 6.41
N GLY A 98 6.83 1.80 7.49
CA GLY A 98 6.89 3.26 7.67
C GLY A 98 5.52 3.94 7.57
N SER A 99 5.40 4.92 6.69
CA SER A 99 4.17 5.72 6.50
C SER A 99 2.96 4.93 5.97
N VAL A 100 3.18 3.70 5.47
CA VAL A 100 2.11 2.80 4.99
C VAL A 100 1.98 1.55 5.85
N SER A 101 2.57 1.52 7.04
CA SER A 101 2.52 0.38 7.98
C SER A 101 1.12 -0.09 8.36
N ALA A 102 0.11 0.77 8.25
CA ALA A 102 -1.27 0.41 8.52
C ALA A 102 -1.90 -0.49 7.44
N TYR A 103 -1.25 -0.70 6.30
CA TYR A 103 -1.79 -1.41 5.15
C TYR A 103 -1.20 -2.81 4.99
N LYS A 104 -2.05 -3.82 4.93
CA LYS A 104 -1.69 -5.20 4.66
C LYS A 104 -2.77 -5.87 3.83
N TYR A 105 -2.37 -6.45 2.70
CA TYR A 105 -3.30 -7.10 1.76
C TYR A 105 -2.78 -8.47 1.35
N SER A 106 -3.67 -9.32 0.86
CA SER A 106 -3.30 -10.61 0.29
C SER A 106 -4.17 -10.98 -0.89
N ILE A 107 -3.64 -11.89 -1.70
CA ILE A 107 -4.37 -12.59 -2.76
C ILE A 107 -3.98 -14.07 -2.72
N ASP A 108 -4.96 -14.94 -2.94
CA ASP A 108 -4.75 -16.39 -3.01
C ASP A 108 -4.84 -16.94 -4.45
N ASN A 109 -4.63 -18.24 -4.59
CA ASN A 109 -4.74 -18.95 -5.86
C ASN A 109 -6.14 -18.96 -6.48
N PHE A 110 -7.19 -18.66 -5.70
CA PHE A 110 -8.56 -18.53 -6.19
C PHE A 110 -8.87 -17.09 -6.62
N GLY A 111 -7.92 -16.16 -6.44
CA GLY A 111 -8.12 -14.73 -6.68
C GLY A 111 -8.93 -14.04 -5.58
N THR A 112 -9.11 -14.68 -4.42
CA THR A 112 -9.72 -14.07 -3.25
C THR A 112 -8.82 -12.95 -2.76
N LYS A 113 -9.34 -11.73 -2.82
CA LYS A 113 -8.67 -10.52 -2.35
C LYS A 113 -8.99 -10.34 -0.88
N ALA A 114 -8.00 -10.09 -0.04
CA ALA A 114 -8.24 -9.77 1.35
C ALA A 114 -7.44 -8.54 1.80
N THR A 115 -8.05 -7.78 2.70
CA THR A 115 -7.44 -6.72 3.49
C THR A 115 -7.23 -7.24 4.90
N LEU A 116 -5.97 -7.54 5.22
CA LEU A 116 -5.56 -8.05 6.52
C LEU A 116 -5.38 -6.91 7.53
N ALA A 117 -5.01 -5.71 7.07
CA ALA A 117 -4.98 -4.50 7.86
C ALA A 117 -5.16 -3.27 6.96
N SER A 118 -5.99 -2.32 7.40
CA SER A 118 -6.06 -0.98 6.81
C SER A 118 -6.59 0.01 7.86
N PRO A 119 -6.39 1.32 7.69
CA PRO A 119 -7.06 2.34 8.50
C PRO A 119 -8.60 2.30 8.43
N PHE A 120 -9.16 1.55 7.49
CA PHE A 120 -10.59 1.45 7.22
C PHE A 120 -11.20 0.13 7.72
N GLY A 121 -10.40 -0.75 8.32
CA GLY A 121 -10.81 -2.07 8.79
C GLY A 121 -10.19 -3.21 7.98
N THR A 122 -10.80 -4.39 8.08
CA THR A 122 -10.38 -5.60 7.39
C THR A 122 -11.51 -6.11 6.49
N SER A 123 -11.15 -6.86 5.45
CA SER A 123 -12.09 -7.48 4.52
C SER A 123 -11.49 -8.79 4.03
N THR A 124 -12.30 -9.82 3.85
CA THR A 124 -11.85 -11.12 3.32
C THR A 124 -12.12 -11.28 1.84
N THR A 125 -12.83 -10.34 1.21
CA THR A 125 -13.29 -10.44 -0.18
C THR A 125 -12.81 -9.30 -1.06
N CYS A 126 -12.26 -8.22 -0.48
CA CYS A 126 -11.80 -7.09 -1.25
C CYS A 126 -10.60 -6.34 -0.65
N TRP A 127 -10.00 -5.47 -1.46
CA TRP A 127 -8.97 -4.52 -1.04
C TRP A 127 -9.62 -3.20 -0.61
N LEU A 128 -9.68 -2.95 0.69
CA LEU A 128 -10.20 -1.69 1.24
C LEU A 128 -9.18 -0.58 1.03
N ILE A 129 -9.43 0.28 0.04
CA ILE A 129 -8.65 1.51 -0.21
C ILE A 129 -9.30 2.75 0.44
N SER A 130 -10.56 2.63 0.83
CA SER A 130 -11.33 3.62 1.59
C SER A 130 -12.38 2.93 2.48
N SER A 131 -13.09 3.68 3.33
CA SER A 131 -14.16 3.17 4.20
C SER A 131 -15.38 2.62 3.45
N THR A 132 -15.55 2.99 2.18
CA THR A 132 -16.78 2.72 1.42
C THR A 132 -16.51 1.99 0.11
N ASN A 133 -15.26 1.92 -0.33
CA ASN A 133 -14.89 1.29 -1.59
C ASN A 133 -13.88 0.16 -1.37
N CYS A 134 -14.31 -1.00 -1.85
CA CYS A 134 -13.51 -1.93 -2.63
C CYS A 134 -13.39 -1.37 -4.07
#